data_AF-T1BYG8-F1
#
_entry.id   AF-T1BYG8-F1
#
_cell.length_a   1.000
_cell.length_b   1.000
_cell.length_c   1.000
_cell.angle_alpha   90.00
_cell.angle_beta   90.00
_cell.angle_gamma   90.00
#
_symmetry.space_group_name_H-M   'P 1'
#
loop_
_entity.id
_entity.type
_entity.pdbx_description
1 polymer ?
#
loop_
_entity_poly.entity_id
_entity_poly.type
_entity_poly.pdbx_seq_one_letter_code
_entity_poly.pdbx_strand_id
1 'polypeptide(L)'
;YGAEVILYGNSYSEAFSEAKRLSEIESRTFIDGFNDRWIISGQGTIGLEILEAHPDVQNVIIPVGGGGLISGIAKAIKSEKPDVRIIGVQSENCDSVVESVRKGEYTVSSKGFTIADGISVQNPGKLNIEMIRKYVDELVTVSDELMAYALFKLLEKA
;
A
#
# COMPACT_ATOMS: atom_id res chain seq x y z
N TYR A 1 -17.38 -12.46 -10.15
CA TYR A 1 -17.65 -11.71 -8.90
C TYR A 1 -19.03 -11.04 -8.82
N GLY A 2 -19.86 -11.01 -9.88
CA GLY A 2 -21.30 -10.63 -9.76
C GLY A 2 -21.60 -9.17 -9.38
N ALA A 3 -20.59 -8.31 -9.29
CA ALA A 3 -20.74 -6.91 -8.95
C ALA A 3 -21.22 -6.07 -10.15
N GLU A 4 -21.97 -5.01 -9.86
CA GLU A 4 -22.24 -3.93 -10.80
C GLU A 4 -20.96 -3.07 -10.95
N VAL A 5 -20.53 -2.86 -12.20
CA VAL A 5 -19.34 -2.05 -12.51
C VAL A 5 -19.78 -0.74 -13.14
N ILE A 6 -19.43 0.37 -12.48
CA ILE A 6 -19.67 1.72 -12.97
C ILE A 6 -18.32 2.28 -13.46
N LEU A 7 -18.23 2.61 -14.75
CA LEU A 7 -17.05 3.24 -15.33
C LEU A 7 -17.16 4.76 -15.20
N TYR A 8 -16.23 5.37 -14.48
CA TYR A 8 -16.22 6.82 -14.27
C TYR A 8 -14.79 7.37 -14.13
N GLY A 9 -14.56 8.53 -14.76
CA GLY A 9 -13.29 9.26 -14.68
C GLY A 9 -12.17 8.67 -15.54
N ASN A 10 -11.04 9.37 -15.58
CA ASN A 10 -9.82 8.97 -16.31
C ASN A 10 -8.67 8.56 -15.37
N SER A 11 -8.92 8.58 -14.05
CA SER A 11 -7.91 8.29 -13.04
C SER A 11 -8.54 7.59 -11.82
N TYR A 12 -7.72 6.88 -11.04
CA TYR A 12 -8.17 6.30 -9.76
C TYR A 12 -8.77 7.36 -8.83
N SER A 13 -8.18 8.57 -8.77
CA SER A 13 -8.65 9.65 -7.90
C SER A 13 -10.05 10.14 -8.28
N GLU A 14 -10.36 10.21 -9.58
CA GLU A 14 -11.70 10.55 -10.07
C GLU A 14 -12.70 9.43 -9.74
N ALA A 15 -12.33 8.17 -10.01
CA ALA A 15 -13.17 7.02 -9.70
C ALA A 15 -13.46 6.90 -8.20
N PHE A 16 -12.46 7.12 -7.34
CA PHE A 16 -12.61 7.15 -5.88
C PHE A 16 -13.57 8.24 -5.42
N SER A 17 -13.42 9.45 -5.98
CA SER A 17 -14.27 10.60 -5.63
C SER A 17 -15.73 10.34 -6.02
N GLU A 18 -15.96 9.73 -7.19
CA GLU A 18 -17.29 9.34 -7.62
C GLU A 18 -17.88 8.22 -6.78
N ALA A 19 -17.10 7.18 -6.48
CA ALA A 19 -17.55 6.08 -5.63
C ALA A 19 -17.98 6.59 -4.23
N LYS A 20 -17.25 7.58 -3.70
CA LYS A 20 -17.62 8.24 -2.45
C LYS A 20 -18.92 9.04 -2.59
N ARG A 21 -19.07 9.85 -3.64
CA ARG A 21 -20.29 10.61 -3.93
C ARG A 21 -21.52 9.70 -4.08
N LEU A 22 -21.39 8.60 -4.84
CA LEU A 22 -22.44 7.61 -5.02
C LEU A 22 -22.81 6.93 -3.70
N SER A 23 -21.81 6.62 -2.85
CA SER A 23 -22.09 6.03 -1.54
C SER A 23 -22.95 6.93 -0.66
N GLU A 24 -22.73 8.25 -0.72
CA GLU A 24 -23.48 9.25 0.05
C GLU A 24 -24.90 9.41 -0.50
N ILE A 25 -25.06 9.57 -1.81
CA ILE A 25 -26.37 9.83 -2.45
C ILE A 25 -27.28 8.61 -2.40
N GLU A 26 -26.71 7.41 -2.57
CA GLU A 26 -27.46 6.16 -2.59
C GLU A 26 -27.51 5.46 -1.23
N SER A 27 -26.96 6.10 -0.18
CA SER A 27 -26.91 5.52 1.18
C SER A 27 -26.25 4.14 1.22
N ARG A 28 -25.19 3.94 0.44
CA ARG A 28 -24.38 2.71 0.45
C ARG A 28 -23.22 2.84 1.45
N THR A 29 -22.81 1.73 2.06
CA THR A 29 -21.57 1.71 2.84
C THR A 29 -20.36 1.78 1.90
N PHE A 30 -19.54 2.81 2.06
CA PHE A 30 -18.27 2.91 1.35
C PHE A 30 -17.22 2.02 2.02
N ILE A 31 -16.59 1.16 1.23
CA ILE A 31 -15.48 0.32 1.68
C ILE A 31 -14.20 0.91 1.08
N ASP A 32 -13.34 1.48 1.93
CA ASP A 32 -12.07 2.06 1.50
C ASP A 32 -11.08 0.95 1.07
N GLY A 33 -10.24 1.23 0.08
CA GLY A 33 -9.27 0.26 -0.42
C GLY A 33 -8.08 0.04 0.52
N PHE A 34 -7.79 0.96 1.45
CA PHE A 34 -6.60 0.87 2.31
C PHE A 34 -6.64 1.68 3.62
N ASN A 35 -7.39 2.79 3.68
CA ASN A 35 -7.38 3.74 4.80
C ASN A 35 -8.53 3.48 5.80
N ASP A 36 -8.77 2.21 6.11
CA ASP A 36 -9.76 1.74 7.08
C ASP A 36 -9.14 0.71 8.04
N ARG A 37 -9.55 0.73 9.31
CA ARG A 37 -8.96 -0.12 10.36
C ARG A 37 -9.20 -1.62 10.12
N TRP A 38 -10.38 -1.99 9.61
CA TRP A 38 -10.71 -3.37 9.32
C TRP A 38 -9.96 -3.88 8.10
N ILE A 39 -9.85 -3.05 7.07
CA ILE A 39 -9.03 -3.35 5.88
C ILE A 39 -7.58 -3.59 6.27
N ILE A 40 -6.99 -2.67 7.04
CA ILE A 40 -5.61 -2.79 7.55
C ILE A 40 -5.42 -4.04 8.40
N SER A 41 -6.36 -4.32 9.30
CA SER A 41 -6.30 -5.52 10.17
C SER A 41 -6.37 -6.79 9.35
N GLY A 42 -7.21 -6.82 8.32
CA GLY A 42 -7.29 -7.92 7.37
C GLY A 42 -5.94 -8.17 6.68
N GLN A 43 -5.28 -7.11 6.20
CA GLN A 43 -3.95 -7.25 5.59
C GLN A 43 -2.88 -7.75 6.58
N GLY A 44 -3.04 -7.46 7.86
CA GLY A 44 -2.12 -7.91 8.91
C GLY A 44 -2.08 -9.43 9.10
N THR A 45 -3.09 -10.16 8.65
CA THR A 45 -3.10 -11.63 8.68
C THR A 45 -1.93 -12.24 7.92
N ILE A 46 -1.53 -11.64 6.80
CA ILE A 46 -0.32 -12.02 6.04
C ILE A 46 0.94 -11.94 6.92
N GLY A 47 1.02 -10.93 7.81
CA GLY A 47 2.13 -10.81 8.74
C GLY A 47 2.19 -11.96 9.75
N LEU A 48 1.04 -12.45 10.21
CA LEU A 48 0.95 -13.61 11.09
C LEU A 48 1.39 -14.88 10.35
N GLU A 49 0.91 -15.07 9.12
CA GLU A 49 1.28 -16.21 8.27
C GLU A 49 2.80 -16.23 7.96
N ILE A 50 3.41 -15.07 7.71
CA ILE A 50 4.87 -14.95 7.53
C ILE A 50 5.61 -15.43 8.77
N LEU A 51 5.18 -15.03 9.98
CA LEU A 51 5.83 -15.42 11.22
C LEU A 51 5.67 -16.90 11.54
N GLU A 52 4.54 -17.50 11.18
CA GLU A 52 4.28 -18.92 11.30
C GLU A 52 5.18 -19.73 10.34
N ALA A 53 5.22 -19.34 9.06
CA ALA A 53 5.97 -20.04 8.03
C ALA A 53 7.50 -19.86 8.15
N HIS A 54 7.94 -18.67 8.60
CA HIS A 54 9.35 -18.31 8.72
C HIS A 54 9.65 -17.67 10.09
N PRO A 55 9.78 -18.49 11.15
CA PRO A 55 10.03 -17.98 12.50
C PRO A 55 11.38 -17.26 12.67
N ASP A 56 12.33 -17.45 11.78
CA ASP A 56 13.65 -16.82 11.77
C ASP A 56 13.75 -15.62 10.80
N VAL A 57 12.63 -15.18 10.22
CA VAL A 57 12.60 -14.03 9.31
C VAL A 57 13.24 -12.80 9.95
N GLN A 58 14.14 -12.15 9.22
CA GLN A 58 14.85 -10.95 9.68
C GLN A 58 14.41 -9.69 8.93
N ASN A 59 13.95 -9.83 7.70
CA ASN A 59 13.56 -8.72 6.83
C ASN A 59 12.30 -9.10 6.06
N VAL A 60 11.36 -8.17 5.94
CA VAL A 60 10.15 -8.30 5.14
C VAL A 60 10.01 -7.08 4.25
N ILE A 61 9.97 -7.32 2.94
CA ILE A 61 9.89 -6.28 1.90
C ILE A 61 8.45 -6.24 1.39
N ILE A 62 7.81 -5.06 1.42
CA ILE A 62 6.37 -4.93 1.18
C ILE A 62 6.12 -3.78 0.19
N PRO A 63 5.36 -3.99 -0.90
CA PRO A 63 5.00 -2.90 -1.81
C PRO A 63 4.04 -1.91 -1.14
N VAL A 64 4.17 -0.63 -1.48
CA VAL A 64 3.44 0.46 -0.84
C VAL A 64 2.68 1.31 -1.86
N GLY A 65 1.38 1.09 -1.96
CA GLY A 65 0.44 2.02 -2.60
C GLY A 65 -0.11 3.02 -1.58
N GLY A 66 -1.41 2.92 -1.27
CA GLY A 66 -2.05 3.74 -0.22
C GLY A 66 -1.62 3.44 1.22
N GLY A 67 -0.88 2.34 1.42
CA GLY A 67 -0.24 1.97 2.69
C GLY A 67 -0.98 0.92 3.53
N GLY A 68 -2.15 0.44 3.09
CA GLY A 68 -2.97 -0.56 3.81
C GLY A 68 -2.20 -1.84 4.14
N LEU A 69 -1.63 -2.45 3.11
CA LEU A 69 -0.89 -3.72 3.19
C LEU A 69 0.29 -3.64 4.17
N ILE A 70 1.22 -2.71 3.95
CA ILE A 70 2.38 -2.53 4.80
C ILE A 70 2.00 -2.16 6.23
N SER A 71 0.96 -1.34 6.44
CA SER A 71 0.53 -0.95 7.79
C SER A 71 0.06 -2.18 8.58
N GLY A 72 -0.75 -3.04 7.95
CA GLY A 72 -1.28 -4.25 8.57
C GLY A 72 -0.17 -5.22 8.92
N ILE A 73 0.65 -5.59 7.92
CA ILE A 73 1.74 -6.55 8.09
C ILE A 73 2.76 -6.04 9.10
N ALA A 74 3.20 -4.77 9.00
CA ALA A 74 4.16 -4.20 9.93
C ALA A 74 3.64 -4.21 11.37
N LYS A 75 2.37 -3.84 11.58
CA LYS A 75 1.77 -3.88 12.91
C LYS A 75 1.76 -5.30 13.48
N ALA A 76 1.33 -6.29 12.70
CA ALA A 76 1.29 -7.68 13.14
C ALA A 76 2.69 -8.17 13.52
N ILE A 77 3.65 -8.04 12.59
CA ILE A 77 5.02 -8.52 12.79
C ILE A 77 5.70 -7.81 13.97
N LYS A 78 5.67 -6.48 14.03
CA LYS A 78 6.33 -5.71 15.10
C LYS A 78 5.71 -5.95 16.48
N SER A 79 4.48 -6.45 16.55
CA SER A 79 3.84 -6.78 17.84
C SER A 79 4.35 -8.09 18.44
N GLU A 80 4.86 -9.01 17.62
CA GLU A 80 5.40 -10.30 18.08
C GLU A 80 6.93 -10.34 18.03
N LYS A 81 7.54 -9.79 16.96
CA LYS A 81 8.98 -9.76 16.73
C LYS A 81 9.42 -8.35 16.32
N PRO A 82 9.66 -7.44 17.29
CA PRO A 82 9.98 -6.04 17.02
C PRO A 82 11.29 -5.84 16.25
N ASP A 83 12.21 -6.81 16.31
CA ASP A 83 13.53 -6.75 15.65
C ASP A 83 13.50 -7.08 14.16
N VAL A 84 12.38 -7.64 13.64
CA VAL A 84 12.24 -7.90 12.20
C VAL A 84 12.17 -6.57 11.47
N ARG A 85 13.04 -6.36 10.48
CA ARG A 85 13.06 -5.14 9.67
C ARG A 85 11.95 -5.17 8.63
N ILE A 86 11.15 -4.12 8.59
CA ILE A 86 10.10 -3.89 7.62
C ILE A 86 10.56 -2.82 6.64
N ILE A 87 10.62 -3.19 5.37
CA ILE A 87 11.10 -2.33 4.27
C ILE A 87 9.94 -2.12 3.30
N GLY A 88 9.45 -0.89 3.18
CA GLY A 88 8.45 -0.53 2.19
C GLY A 88 9.06 -0.10 0.87
N VAL A 89 8.46 -0.51 -0.23
CA VAL A 89 8.93 -0.20 -1.60
C VAL A 89 7.85 0.55 -2.37
N GLN A 90 8.18 1.74 -2.89
CA GLN A 90 7.34 2.51 -3.82
C GLN A 90 7.98 2.62 -5.21
N SER A 91 7.18 2.93 -6.22
CA SER A 91 7.72 3.44 -7.48
C SER A 91 8.30 4.84 -7.27
N GLU A 92 9.42 5.15 -7.90
CA GLU A 92 9.98 6.51 -7.97
C GLU A 92 9.01 7.53 -8.61
N ASN A 93 8.09 7.04 -9.45
CA ASN A 93 7.06 7.82 -10.12
C ASN A 93 5.78 7.99 -9.27
N CYS A 94 5.65 7.27 -8.14
CA CYS A 94 4.50 7.38 -7.23
C CYS A 94 4.94 7.19 -5.77
N ASP A 95 5.64 8.20 -5.25
CA ASP A 95 6.38 8.18 -3.97
C ASP A 95 5.68 8.98 -2.84
N SER A 96 4.35 9.07 -2.88
CA SER A 96 3.56 9.90 -1.96
C SER A 96 3.78 9.56 -0.48
N VAL A 97 3.97 8.27 -0.14
CA VAL A 97 4.20 7.82 1.24
C VAL A 97 5.62 8.15 1.67
N VAL A 98 6.61 7.87 0.82
CA VAL A 98 8.03 8.21 1.08
C VAL A 98 8.16 9.70 1.37
N GLU A 99 7.61 10.55 0.51
CA GLU A 99 7.66 12.01 0.71
C GLU A 99 6.88 12.45 1.95
N SER A 100 5.72 11.86 2.22
CA SER A 100 4.93 12.17 3.43
C SER A 100 5.66 11.82 4.72
N VAL A 101 6.39 10.71 4.74
CA VAL A 101 7.20 10.32 5.91
C VAL A 101 8.41 11.22 6.02
N ARG A 102 9.14 11.47 4.92
CA ARG A 102 10.35 12.31 4.90
C ARG A 102 10.10 13.73 5.38
N LYS A 103 9.01 14.36 4.93
CA LYS A 103 8.67 15.75 5.28
C LYS A 103 8.00 15.89 6.65
N GLY A 104 7.54 14.80 7.25
CA GLY A 104 6.77 14.85 8.49
C GLY A 104 5.33 15.35 8.31
N GLU A 105 4.88 15.63 7.08
CA GLU A 105 3.54 16.11 6.75
C GLU A 105 2.87 15.27 5.66
N TYR A 106 1.55 15.38 5.55
CA TYR A 106 0.78 14.69 4.52
C TYR A 106 1.07 15.27 3.14
N THR A 107 1.60 14.45 2.22
CA THR A 107 1.96 14.85 0.86
C THR A 107 1.19 14.03 -0.17
N VAL A 108 0.74 14.70 -1.24
CA VAL A 108 0.17 14.05 -2.42
C VAL A 108 1.26 13.96 -3.48
N SER A 109 1.41 12.81 -4.14
CA SER A 109 2.34 12.72 -5.27
C SER A 109 1.77 13.46 -6.48
N SER A 110 2.59 14.33 -7.07
CA SER A 110 2.32 14.98 -8.36
C SER A 110 3.05 14.30 -9.51
N LYS A 111 3.78 13.21 -9.23
CA LYS A 111 4.57 12.48 -10.21
C LYS A 111 3.68 11.56 -11.06
N GLY A 112 4.18 11.28 -12.26
CA GLY A 112 3.44 10.79 -13.41
C GLY A 112 3.01 9.32 -13.36
N PHE A 113 3.09 8.65 -14.50
CA PHE A 113 2.65 7.27 -14.70
C PHE A 113 3.71 6.27 -14.18
N THR A 114 3.25 5.14 -13.65
CA THR A 114 4.09 3.97 -13.37
C THR A 114 3.47 2.71 -13.96
N ILE A 115 4.30 1.74 -14.37
CA ILE A 115 3.84 0.40 -14.76
C ILE A 115 3.17 -0.36 -13.61
N ALA A 116 3.39 0.04 -12.36
CA ALA A 116 2.85 -0.60 -11.16
C ALA A 116 1.51 0.04 -10.76
N ASP A 117 0.46 -0.24 -11.53
CA ASP A 117 -0.88 0.31 -11.38
C ASP A 117 -1.48 0.11 -9.98
N GLY A 118 -1.30 -1.08 -9.39
CA GLY A 118 -1.81 -1.42 -8.05
C GLY A 118 -1.22 -0.59 -6.90
N ILE A 119 -0.08 0.08 -7.11
CA ILE A 119 0.53 0.99 -6.14
C ILE A 119 0.53 2.45 -6.59
N SER A 120 -0.09 2.77 -7.72
CA SER A 120 -0.17 4.12 -8.29
C SER A 120 -1.17 5.01 -7.53
N VAL A 121 -0.90 5.25 -6.24
CA VAL A 121 -1.77 5.98 -5.32
C VAL A 121 -1.17 7.35 -4.98
N GLN A 122 -1.76 8.39 -5.56
CA GLN A 122 -1.34 9.78 -5.34
C GLN A 122 -1.63 10.26 -3.91
N ASN A 123 -2.75 9.82 -3.33
CA ASN A 123 -3.27 10.24 -2.03
C ASN A 123 -3.19 9.05 -1.05
N PRO A 124 -2.15 8.97 -0.21
CA PRO A 124 -2.01 7.87 0.73
C PRO A 124 -3.00 8.02 1.89
N GLY A 125 -3.23 6.93 2.64
CA GLY A 125 -4.13 6.95 3.79
C GLY A 125 -3.50 7.64 5.00
N LYS A 126 -4.20 8.59 5.63
CA LYS A 126 -3.69 9.29 6.82
C LYS A 126 -3.37 8.32 7.97
N LEU A 127 -4.26 7.36 8.22
CA LEU A 127 -4.04 6.32 9.21
C LEU A 127 -2.81 5.47 8.87
N ASN A 128 -2.63 5.18 7.58
CA ASN A 128 -1.48 4.41 7.12
C ASN A 128 -0.17 5.17 7.31
N ILE A 129 -0.11 6.48 7.02
CA ILE A 129 1.10 7.28 7.27
C ILE A 129 1.50 7.25 8.75
N GLU A 130 0.54 7.39 9.67
CA GLU A 130 0.81 7.28 11.11
C GLU A 130 1.36 5.91 11.51
N MET A 131 0.78 4.84 10.98
CA MET A 131 1.25 3.48 11.24
C MET A 131 2.62 3.20 10.63
N ILE A 132 2.86 3.66 9.41
CA ILE A 132 4.13 3.50 8.71
C ILE A 132 5.25 4.18 9.50
N ARG A 133 5.05 5.42 9.95
CA ARG A 133 6.03 6.11 10.82
C ARG A 133 6.34 5.37 12.12
N LYS A 134 5.40 4.55 12.60
CA LYS A 134 5.53 3.84 13.87
C LYS A 134 6.18 2.46 13.73
N TYR A 135 5.91 1.75 12.63
CA TYR A 135 6.24 0.32 12.52
C TYR A 135 7.16 -0.04 11.35
N VAL A 136 7.36 0.85 10.38
CA VAL A 136 8.21 0.60 9.21
C VAL A 136 9.60 1.17 9.44
N ASP A 137 10.63 0.35 9.26
CA ASP A 137 12.01 0.73 9.53
C ASP A 137 12.64 1.50 8.36
N GLU A 138 12.24 1.17 7.13
CA GLU A 138 12.84 1.75 5.93
C GLU A 138 11.81 1.89 4.81
N LEU A 139 11.91 2.97 4.04
CA LEU A 139 11.15 3.17 2.81
C LEU A 139 12.13 3.45 1.67
N VAL A 140 12.01 2.70 0.59
CA VAL A 140 12.83 2.84 -0.61
C VAL A 140 11.94 3.04 -1.83
N THR A 141 12.52 3.63 -2.87
CA THR A 141 11.89 3.77 -4.19
C THR A 141 12.65 2.94 -5.22
N VAL A 142 11.95 2.45 -6.22
CA VAL A 142 12.53 1.75 -7.37
C VAL A 142 11.98 2.30 -8.69
N SER A 143 12.82 2.27 -9.73
CA SER A 143 12.39 2.68 -11.07
C SER A 143 11.51 1.62 -11.73
N ASP A 144 10.73 2.04 -12.73
CA ASP A 144 9.88 1.13 -13.50
C ASP A 144 10.71 0.07 -14.27
N GLU A 145 11.92 0.43 -14.73
CA GLU A 145 12.83 -0.51 -15.38
C GLU A 145 13.29 -1.62 -14.42
N LEU A 146 13.59 -1.28 -13.17
CA LEU A 146 13.94 -2.27 -12.15
C LEU A 146 12.77 -3.17 -11.80
N MET A 147 11.55 -2.63 -11.73
CA MET A 147 10.34 -3.43 -11.53
C MET A 147 10.08 -4.38 -12.70
N ALA A 148 10.20 -3.91 -13.95
CA ALA A 148 10.07 -4.74 -15.15
C ALA A 148 11.13 -5.84 -15.20
N TYR A 149 12.37 -5.53 -14.81
CA TYR A 149 13.44 -6.51 -14.69
C TYR A 149 13.15 -7.55 -13.60
N ALA A 150 12.67 -7.13 -12.43
CA ALA A 150 12.29 -8.04 -11.36
C ALA A 150 11.16 -9.00 -11.79
N LEU A 151 10.14 -8.50 -12.49
CA LEU A 151 9.09 -9.32 -13.09
C LEU A 151 9.67 -10.35 -14.06
N PHE A 152 10.57 -9.93 -14.96
CA PHE A 152 11.25 -10.83 -15.87
C PHE A 152 12.03 -11.94 -15.13
N LYS A 153 12.78 -11.59 -14.07
CA LYS A 153 13.51 -12.57 -13.24
C LYS A 153 12.61 -13.54 -12.49
N LEU A 154 11.39 -13.12 -12.10
CA LEU A 154 10.41 -14.01 -11.49
C LEU A 154 9.88 -15.03 -12.51
N LEU A 155 9.62 -14.60 -13.75
CA LEU A 155 9.15 -15.47 -14.83
C LEU A 155 10.21 -16.49 -15.27
N GLU A 156 11.50 -16.15 -15.25
CA GLU A 156 12.59 -17.10 -15.56
C GLU A 156 12.70 -18.26 -14.56
N LYS A 157 12.16 -18.10 -13.34
CA LYS A 157 12.23 -19.10 -12.27
C LYS A 157 10.97 -19.96 -12.14
N ALA A 158 9.94 -19.66 -12.93
CA ALA A 158 8.66 -20.36 -12.93
C ALA A 158 8.65 -21.60 -13.85
#